data_AF-X1JN74-F1
#
_entry.id   AF-X1JN74-F1
#
_cell.length_a   1.000
_cell.length_b   1.000
_cell.length_c   1.000
_cell.angle_alpha   90.00
_cell.angle_beta   90.00
_cell.angle_gamma   90.00
#
_symmetry.space_group_name_H-M   'P 1'
#
loop_
_entity.id
_entity.type
_entity.pdbx_description
1 polymer ?
#
loop_
_entity_poly.entity_id
_entity_poly.type
_entity_poly.pdbx_seq_one_letter_code
_entity_poly.pdbx_strand_id
1 'polypeptide(L)'
;MSKQNLKVINLDKVEVRYRIPSERISSFKEYSIRWIQRKVSHRDFWALQDVNLSVNRGETLGLIGHNGAGKSTLLKLIARVFRPTAGRVVVSGKVAPLLEFGAGFHPELTGRENIYLNGALMGFSRQEMEEKFEGIVDFAELWDFIDVPLRTYS
;
A
#
# COMPACT_ATOMS: atom_id res chain seq x y z
N MET A 1 27.93 -19.65 -15.85
CA MET A 1 26.46 -19.84 -15.78
C MET A 1 25.84 -18.48 -15.51
N SER A 2 25.06 -17.97 -16.47
CA SER A 2 24.49 -16.62 -16.46
C SER A 2 23.57 -16.41 -15.25
N LYS A 3 23.79 -15.34 -14.49
CA LYS A 3 22.84 -14.82 -13.51
C LYS A 3 21.56 -14.47 -14.28
N GLN A 4 20.57 -15.36 -14.28
CA GLN A 4 19.26 -15.01 -14.85
C GLN A 4 18.67 -13.86 -14.03
N ASN A 5 18.29 -12.78 -14.73
CA ASN A 5 17.58 -11.65 -14.16
C ASN A 5 16.23 -12.12 -13.60
N LEU A 6 16.21 -12.46 -12.31
CA LEU A 6 15.00 -12.82 -11.60
C LEU A 6 14.15 -11.56 -11.42
N LYS A 7 13.09 -11.44 -12.23
CA LYS A 7 12.05 -10.43 -12.07
C LYS A 7 11.34 -10.65 -10.73
N VAL A 8 11.46 -9.69 -9.82
CA VAL A 8 10.80 -9.74 -8.51
C VAL A 8 9.48 -8.98 -8.50
N ILE A 9 9.30 -8.02 -9.40
CA ILE A 9 8.03 -7.32 -9.65
C ILE A 9 7.78 -7.34 -11.16
N ASN A 10 6.57 -7.72 -11.57
CA ASN A 10 6.16 -7.69 -12.97
C ASN A 10 4.68 -7.28 -13.10
N LEU A 11 4.44 -6.18 -13.81
CA LEU A 11 3.14 -5.66 -14.18
C LEU A 11 2.96 -5.83 -15.69
N ASP A 12 1.87 -6.46 -16.09
CA ASP A 12 1.52 -6.74 -17.48
C ASP A 12 0.12 -6.16 -17.76
N LYS A 13 0.09 -5.14 -18.64
CA LYS A 13 -1.09 -4.40 -19.08
C LYS A 13 -2.01 -3.99 -17.94
N VAL A 14 -1.43 -3.44 -16.87
CA VAL A 14 -2.14 -3.13 -15.64
C VAL A 14 -2.99 -1.88 -15.80
N GLU A 15 -4.27 -2.00 -15.46
CA GLU A 15 -5.21 -0.87 -15.46
C GLU A 15 -5.90 -0.73 -14.11
N VAL A 16 -6.14 0.51 -13.69
CA VAL A 16 -6.95 0.84 -12.52
C VAL A 16 -7.94 1.93 -12.89
N ARG A 17 -9.22 1.55 -12.84
CA ARG A 17 -10.34 2.43 -13.15
C ARG A 17 -11.23 2.60 -11.93
N TYR A 18 -11.46 3.85 -11.56
CA TYR A 18 -12.44 4.23 -10.55
C TYR A 18 -13.71 4.72 -11.22
N ARG A 19 -14.87 4.26 -10.74
CA ARG A 19 -16.17 4.81 -11.14
C ARG A 19 -16.54 5.92 -10.18
N ILE A 20 -16.55 7.15 -10.67
CA ILE A 20 -16.95 8.31 -9.88
C ILE A 20 -18.41 8.60 -10.18
N PRO A 21 -19.32 8.58 -9.18
CA PRO A 21 -20.70 9.04 -9.36
C PRO A 21 -20.72 10.48 -9.89
N SER A 22 -21.51 10.74 -10.93
CA SER A 22 -21.64 12.08 -11.51
C SER A 22 -22.35 13.07 -10.58
N GLU A 23 -23.23 12.57 -9.72
CA GLU A 23 -23.97 13.34 -8.72
C GLU A 23 -23.96 12.64 -7.36
N ARG A 24 -24.01 13.41 -6.27
CA ARG A 24 -24.14 12.88 -4.91
C ARG A 24 -25.57 12.42 -4.68
N ILE A 25 -25.80 11.12 -4.77
CA ILE A 25 -27.07 10.51 -4.38
C ILE A 25 -26.98 10.25 -2.88
N SER A 26 -27.81 10.95 -2.10
CA SER A 26 -27.73 10.92 -0.62
C SER A 26 -28.65 9.89 0.02
N SER A 27 -29.61 9.33 -0.74
CA SER A 27 -30.65 8.45 -0.23
C SER A 27 -30.92 7.27 -1.16
N PHE A 28 -31.23 6.12 -0.56
CA PHE A 28 -31.67 4.92 -1.28
C PHE A 28 -32.91 5.19 -2.16
N LYS A 29 -33.86 6.01 -1.68
CA LYS A 29 -35.06 6.40 -2.46
C LYS A 29 -34.68 7.19 -3.70
N GLU A 30 -33.74 8.11 -3.57
CA GLU A 30 -33.24 8.92 -4.68
C GLU A 30 -32.50 8.04 -5.70
N TYR A 31 -31.72 7.06 -5.24
CA TYR A 31 -31.07 6.07 -6.10
C TYR A 31 -32.10 5.26 -6.90
N SER A 32 -33.14 4.73 -6.26
CA SER A 32 -34.19 3.95 -6.93
C SER A 32 -34.94 4.76 -7.99
N ILE A 33 -35.29 6.02 -7.69
CA ILE A 33 -35.96 6.92 -8.63
C ILE A 33 -35.07 7.18 -9.85
N ARG A 34 -33.78 7.51 -9.62
CA ARG A 34 -32.84 7.80 -10.70
C ARG A 34 -32.48 6.57 -11.53
N TRP A 35 -32.44 5.40 -10.90
CA TRP A 35 -32.23 4.12 -11.59
C TRP A 35 -33.37 3.82 -12.56
N ILE A 36 -34.63 3.97 -12.12
CA ILE A 36 -35.82 3.86 -12.98
C ILE A 36 -35.76 4.88 -14.12
N GLN A 37 -35.32 6.11 -13.84
CA GLN A 37 -35.17 7.16 -14.84
C GLN A 37 -33.95 7.00 -15.76
N ARG A 38 -33.13 5.95 -15.59
CA ARG A 38 -31.84 5.76 -16.30
C ARG A 38 -30.87 6.94 -16.18
N LYS A 39 -30.98 7.72 -15.09
CA LYS A 39 -30.14 8.91 -14.80
C LYS A 39 -28.97 8.63 -13.85
N VAL A 40 -28.76 7.37 -13.48
CA VAL A 40 -27.55 6.98 -12.74
C VAL A 40 -26.39 6.92 -13.74
N SER A 41 -25.63 8.01 -13.83
CA SER A 41 -24.41 8.06 -14.63
C SER A 41 -23.18 8.01 -13.73
N HIS A 42 -22.15 7.32 -14.21
CA HIS A 42 -20.84 7.32 -13.60
C HIS A 42 -19.86 7.84 -14.64
N ARG A 43 -18.85 8.59 -14.21
CA ARG A 43 -17.69 8.87 -15.04
C ARG A 43 -16.57 7.92 -14.63
N ASP A 44 -15.90 7.38 -15.63
CA ASP A 44 -14.70 6.58 -15.42
C ASP A 44 -13.50 7.52 -15.24
N PHE A 45 -12.72 7.26 -14.19
CA PHE A 45 -11.43 7.90 -13.96
C PHE A 45 -10.34 6.82 -13.96
N TRP A 46 -9.42 6.93 -14.91
CA TRP A 46 -8.28 6.04 -15.02
C TRP A 46 -7.14 6.55 -14.17
N ALA A 47 -6.82 5.83 -13.10
CA ALA A 47 -5.65 6.12 -12.28
C ALA A 47 -4.39 5.47 -12.84
N LEU A 48 -4.53 4.33 -13.53
CA LEU A 48 -3.48 3.66 -14.30
C LEU A 48 -4.12 3.11 -15.57
N GLN A 49 -3.42 3.24 -16.70
CA GLN A 49 -3.88 2.77 -18.00
C GLN A 49 -2.72 2.09 -18.73
N ASP A 50 -2.90 0.82 -19.09
CA ASP A 50 -1.94 -0.04 -19.80
C ASP A 50 -0.48 0.03 -19.29
N VAL A 51 -0.31 -0.11 -17.97
CA VAL A 51 1.02 -0.01 -17.34
C VAL A 51 1.75 -1.35 -17.42
N ASN A 52 2.94 -1.30 -18.00
CA ASN A 52 3.88 -2.42 -18.09
C ASN A 52 5.18 -2.04 -17.38
N LEU A 53 5.57 -2.82 -16.37
CA LEU A 53 6.75 -2.54 -15.54
C LEU A 53 7.37 -3.85 -15.06
N SER A 54 8.70 -3.97 -15.12
CA SER A 54 9.42 -5.07 -14.49
C SER A 54 10.60 -4.55 -13.68
N VAL A 55 10.75 -5.05 -12.46
CA VAL A 55 11.88 -4.75 -11.58
C VAL A 55 12.60 -6.05 -11.25
N ASN A 56 13.91 -6.06 -11.45
CA ASN A 56 14.76 -7.21 -11.18
C ASN A 56 15.27 -7.20 -9.74
N ARG A 57 15.69 -8.37 -9.25
CA ARG A 57 16.31 -8.46 -7.92
C ARG A 57 17.56 -7.57 -7.84
N GLY A 58 17.61 -6.71 -6.83
CA GLY A 58 18.72 -5.78 -6.61
C GLY A 58 18.64 -4.47 -7.41
N GLU A 59 17.60 -4.29 -8.22
CA GLU A 59 17.34 -3.06 -8.95
C GLU A 59 16.66 -2.02 -8.03
N THR A 60 17.06 -0.76 -8.17
CA THR A 60 16.40 0.38 -7.53
C THR A 60 15.59 1.13 -8.57
N LEU A 61 14.28 1.26 -8.36
CA LEU A 61 13.37 1.97 -9.25
C LEU A 61 12.92 3.30 -8.63
N GLY A 62 13.17 4.40 -9.34
CA GLY A 62 12.59 5.71 -9.01
C GLY A 62 11.28 5.94 -9.77
N LEU A 63 10.19 6.25 -9.05
CA LEU A 63 8.89 6.58 -9.65
C LEU A 63 8.61 8.09 -9.48
N ILE A 64 8.70 8.84 -10.57
CA ILE A 64 8.53 10.30 -10.59
C ILE A 64 7.34 10.71 -11.48
N GLY A 65 6.76 11.87 -11.21
CA GLY A 65 5.63 12.42 -11.96
C GLY A 65 4.83 13.42 -11.14
N HIS A 66 3.94 14.17 -11.79
CA HIS A 66 3.09 15.16 -11.14
C HIS A 66 2.10 14.54 -10.11
N ASN A 67 1.48 15.38 -9.29
CA ASN A 67 0.38 14.96 -8.43
C ASN A 67 -0.79 14.44 -9.28
N GLY A 68 -1.38 13.32 -8.87
CA GLY A 68 -2.44 12.66 -9.66
C GLY A 68 -1.96 11.74 -10.79
N ALA A 69 -0.64 11.61 -11.05
CA ALA A 69 -0.10 10.73 -12.09
C ALA A 69 -0.24 9.21 -11.81
N GLY A 70 -0.95 8.80 -10.76
CA GLY A 70 -1.15 7.38 -10.43
C GLY A 70 -0.03 6.73 -9.62
N LYS A 71 1.02 7.47 -9.19
CA LYS A 71 2.17 6.91 -8.46
C LYS A 71 1.78 6.09 -7.22
N SER A 72 0.97 6.67 -6.33
CA SER A 72 0.49 5.97 -5.13
C SER A 72 -0.40 4.77 -5.48
N THR A 73 -1.20 4.87 -6.55
CA THR A 73 -2.01 3.75 -7.05
C THR A 73 -1.12 2.58 -7.50
N LEU A 74 -0.02 2.87 -8.20
CA LEU A 74 0.95 1.87 -8.64
C LEU A 74 1.64 1.19 -7.45
N LEU A 75 2.11 1.99 -6.47
CA LEU A 75 2.74 1.46 -5.26
C LEU A 75 1.77 0.60 -4.44
N LYS A 76 0.50 1.00 -4.32
CA LYS A 76 -0.54 0.21 -3.63
C LYS A 76 -0.81 -1.13 -4.31
N LEU A 77 -0.78 -1.18 -5.65
CA LEU A 77 -0.90 -2.44 -6.39
C LEU A 77 0.30 -3.37 -6.11
N ILE A 78 1.52 -2.83 -6.13
CA ILE A 78 2.74 -3.59 -5.83
C ILE A 78 2.71 -4.09 -4.38
N ALA A 79 2.27 -3.25 -3.45
CA ALA A 79 2.05 -3.60 -2.05
C ALA A 79 0.83 -4.53 -1.81
N ARG A 80 0.10 -4.89 -2.88
CA ARG A 80 -1.07 -5.79 -2.85
C ARG A 80 -2.22 -5.30 -1.96
N VAL A 81 -2.38 -3.98 -1.82
CA VAL A 81 -3.47 -3.36 -1.06
C VAL A 81 -4.82 -3.59 -1.75
N PHE A 82 -4.83 -3.60 -3.09
CA PHE A 82 -6.00 -3.98 -3.90
C PHE A 82 -5.55 -4.63 -5.21
N ARG A 83 -6.51 -5.18 -5.96
CA ARG A 83 -6.28 -5.81 -7.26
C ARG A 83 -6.52 -4.82 -8.40
N PRO A 84 -5.79 -4.92 -9.52
CA PRO A 84 -6.05 -4.07 -10.67
C PRO A 84 -7.44 -4.36 -11.27
N THR A 85 -7.99 -3.39 -12.00
CA THR A 85 -9.24 -3.57 -12.75
C THR A 85 -9.05 -4.54 -13.91
N ALA A 86 -7.89 -4.46 -14.57
CA ALA A 86 -7.47 -5.37 -15.64
C ALA A 86 -5.95 -5.58 -15.61
N GLY A 87 -5.47 -6.60 -16.32
CA GLY A 87 -4.04 -6.97 -16.35
C GLY A 87 -3.60 -7.80 -15.16
N ARG A 88 -2.29 -7.91 -14.96
CA ARG A 88 -1.69 -8.77 -13.93
C ARG A 88 -0.54 -8.09 -13.21
N VAL A 89 -0.54 -8.22 -11.88
CA VAL A 89 0.58 -7.82 -11.00
C VAL A 89 1.14 -9.08 -10.35
N VAL A 90 2.41 -9.37 -10.57
CA VAL A 90 3.15 -10.46 -9.93
C VAL A 90 4.27 -9.85 -9.09
N VAL A 91 4.34 -10.26 -7.84
CA VAL A 91 5.40 -9.86 -6.92
C VAL A 91 5.95 -11.13 -6.26
N SER A 92 7.26 -11.31 -6.26
CA SER A 92 7.94 -12.47 -5.68
C SER A 92 8.61 -12.03 -4.37
N GLY A 93 8.08 -12.50 -3.23
CA GLY A 93 8.57 -12.17 -1.90
C GLY A 93 7.59 -11.33 -1.07
N LYS A 94 8.08 -10.79 0.05
CA LYS A 94 7.34 -9.86 0.93
C LYS A 94 7.58 -8.42 0.49
N VAL A 95 6.56 -7.57 0.57
CA VAL A 95 6.65 -6.13 0.33
C VAL A 95 6.39 -5.41 1.65
N ALA A 96 7.32 -4.55 2.06
CA ALA A 96 7.17 -3.68 3.23
C ALA A 96 7.03 -2.22 2.75
N PRO A 97 5.81 -1.71 2.53
CA PRO A 97 5.62 -0.32 2.14
C PRO A 97 5.94 0.58 3.34
N LEU A 98 6.94 1.46 3.27
CA LEU A 98 7.33 2.29 4.43
C LEU A 98 6.41 3.50 4.65
N LEU A 99 6.00 4.17 3.56
CA LEU A 99 5.37 5.50 3.62
C LEU A 99 3.84 5.49 3.71
N GLU A 100 3.19 4.35 3.47
CA GLU A 100 1.72 4.25 3.59
C GLU A 100 1.25 3.91 5.01
N PHE A 101 2.16 3.55 5.91
CA PHE A 101 1.85 3.13 7.28
C PHE A 101 1.87 4.26 8.32
N GLY A 102 1.53 5.49 7.93
CA GLY A 102 0.97 6.44 8.91
C GLY A 102 -0.24 5.87 9.68
N ALA A 103 -0.83 4.76 9.18
CA ALA A 103 -1.90 3.99 9.82
C ALA A 103 -1.45 2.70 10.55
N GLY A 104 -0.16 2.32 10.50
CA GLY A 104 0.36 1.11 11.17
C GLY A 104 0.84 1.36 12.59
N PHE A 105 1.15 2.62 12.89
CA PHE A 105 1.46 3.05 14.24
C PHE A 105 0.18 3.43 14.97
N HIS A 106 0.05 2.93 16.19
CA HIS A 106 -1.02 3.29 17.10
C HIS A 106 -0.48 4.32 18.12
N PRO A 107 -0.94 5.59 18.09
CA PRO A 107 -0.35 6.66 18.90
C PRO A 107 -0.43 6.43 20.42
N GLU A 108 -1.46 5.71 20.87
CA GLU A 108 -1.65 5.38 22.29
C GLU A 108 -0.86 4.14 22.74
N LEU A 109 -0.26 3.40 21.81
CA LEU A 109 0.64 2.29 22.16
C LEU A 109 2.08 2.79 22.31
N THR A 110 2.86 2.09 23.10
CA THR A 110 4.30 2.32 23.27
C THR A 110 5.08 2.03 21.98
N GLY A 111 6.32 2.51 21.89
CA GLY A 111 7.22 2.15 20.79
C GLY A 111 7.41 0.63 20.68
N ARG A 112 7.58 -0.05 21.81
CA ARG A 112 7.67 -1.52 21.89
C ARG A 112 6.46 -2.18 21.26
N GLU A 113 5.26 -1.86 21.73
CA GLU A 113 4.01 -2.46 21.23
C GLU A 113 3.83 -2.18 19.73
N ASN A 114 4.21 -0.99 19.27
CA ASN A 114 4.20 -0.64 17.85
C ASN A 114 5.18 -1.47 17.02
N ILE A 115 6.36 -1.82 17.54
CA ILE A 115 7.30 -2.73 16.86
C ILE A 115 6.65 -4.10 16.64
N TYR A 116 6.05 -4.68 17.67
CA TYR A 116 5.39 -5.99 17.54
C TYR A 116 4.16 -5.93 16.65
N LEU A 117 3.35 -4.87 16.75
CA LEU A 117 2.16 -4.66 15.91
C LEU A 117 2.55 -4.60 14.42
N ASN A 118 3.52 -3.77 14.06
CA ASN A 118 3.99 -3.64 12.68
C ASN A 118 4.66 -4.92 12.18
N GLY A 119 5.42 -5.60 13.06
CA GLY A 119 5.98 -6.92 12.78
C GLY A 119 4.91 -7.94 12.38
N ALA A 120 3.84 -8.03 13.18
CA ALA A 120 2.73 -8.93 12.89
C ALA A 120 2.03 -8.59 11.57
N LEU A 121 1.81 -7.30 11.27
CA LEU A 121 1.22 -6.84 10.00
C LEU A 121 2.09 -7.20 8.79
N MET A 122 3.41 -7.24 8.95
CA MET A 122 4.36 -7.68 7.91
C MET A 122 4.51 -9.22 7.85
N GLY A 123 3.80 -9.95 8.71
CA GLY A 123 3.81 -11.40 8.77
C GLY A 123 5.07 -11.98 9.43
N PHE A 124 5.61 -11.29 10.43
CA PHE A 124 6.57 -11.87 11.37
C PHE A 124 5.84 -12.52 12.54
N SER A 125 6.37 -13.66 12.98
CA SER A 125 5.96 -14.30 14.22
C SER A 125 6.48 -13.52 15.43
N ARG A 126 5.88 -13.76 16.60
CA ARG A 126 6.34 -13.14 17.85
C ARG A 126 7.79 -13.49 18.17
N GLN A 127 8.21 -14.73 17.90
CA GLN A 127 9.59 -15.17 18.12
C GLN A 127 10.58 -14.42 17.21
N GLU A 128 10.27 -14.30 15.92
CA GLU A 128 11.11 -13.52 14.98
C GLU A 128 11.21 -12.05 15.38
N MET A 129 10.17 -11.49 16.01
CA MET A 129 10.20 -10.12 16.52
C MET A 129 11.06 -9.98 17.77
N GLU A 130 11.00 -10.94 18.70
CA GLU A 130 11.86 -10.97 19.88
C GLU A 130 13.34 -10.97 19.49
N GLU A 131 13.71 -11.83 18.53
CA GLU A 131 15.07 -11.95 18.01
C GLU A 131 15.57 -10.68 17.30
N LYS A 132 14.65 -9.81 16.84
CA LYS A 132 14.96 -8.57 16.11
C LYS A 132 14.83 -7.33 16.98
N PHE A 133 14.22 -7.44 18.16
CA PHE A 133 13.79 -6.30 18.95
C PHE A 133 14.95 -5.38 19.28
N GLU A 134 16.02 -5.91 19.90
CA GLU A 134 17.18 -5.11 20.31
C GLU A 134 17.80 -4.37 19.12
N GLY A 135 18.03 -5.06 17.99
CA GLY A 135 18.60 -4.45 16.80
C GLY A 135 17.71 -3.37 16.16
N ILE A 136 16.37 -3.47 16.30
CA ILE A 136 15.45 -2.41 15.87
C ILE A 136 15.58 -1.19 16.78
N VAL A 137 15.63 -1.39 18.09
CA VAL A 137 15.72 -0.29 19.06
C VAL A 137 17.09 0.39 19.01
N ASP A 138 18.17 -0.39 18.86
CA ASP A 138 19.53 0.10 18.66
C ASP A 138 19.64 0.98 17.40
N PHE A 139 19.10 0.50 16.27
CA PHE A 139 19.09 1.26 15.03
C PHE A 139 18.29 2.56 15.13
N ALA A 140 17.22 2.56 15.93
CA ALA A 140 16.38 3.73 16.14
C ALA A 140 16.94 4.69 17.20
N GLU A 141 17.86 4.25 18.06
CA GLU A 141 18.39 4.99 19.21
C GLU A 141 17.30 5.45 20.21
N LEU A 142 16.25 4.64 20.39
CA LEU A 142 15.05 5.00 21.17
C LEU A 142 14.90 4.26 22.51
N TRP A 143 15.98 3.70 23.07
CA TRP A 143 15.92 2.92 24.32
C TRP A 143 15.20 3.65 25.47
N ASP A 144 15.49 4.93 25.67
CA ASP A 144 14.90 5.73 26.76
C ASP A 144 13.40 6.02 26.59
N PHE A 145 12.88 5.86 25.37
CA PHE A 145 11.50 6.20 25.02
C PHE A 145 10.67 4.98 24.61
N ILE A 146 11.27 3.79 24.53
CA ILE A 146 10.64 2.63 23.90
C ILE A 146 9.34 2.20 24.59
N ASP A 147 9.23 2.46 25.89
CA ASP A 147 8.09 2.11 26.73
C ASP A 147 7.16 3.31 27.02
N VAL A 148 7.35 4.46 26.35
CA VAL A 148 6.39 5.57 26.39
C VAL A 148 5.49 5.60 25.15
N PRO A 149 4.24 6.12 25.25
CA PRO A 149 3.31 6.16 24.12
C PRO A 149 3.85 6.95 22.92
N LEU A 150 3.65 6.41 21.72
CA LEU A 150 4.24 6.97 20.48
C LEU A 150 3.78 8.40 20.18
N ARG A 151 2.62 8.83 20.68
CA ARG A 151 2.15 10.22 20.57
C ARG A 151 3.08 11.25 21.22
N THR A 152 4.00 10.83 22.10
CA THR A 152 4.95 11.73 22.77
C THR A 152 6.28 11.86 22.03
N TYR A 153 6.45 11.13 20.92
CA TYR A 153 7.67 11.13 20.13
C TYR A 153 7.71 12.39 19.26
N SER A 154 8.91 12.91 19.00
CA SER A 154 9.16 14.12 18.18
C SER A 154 9.60 13.79 16.76
#